data_AF-A0A382XDT8-F1
#
_entry.id   AF-A0A382XDT8-F1
#
_cell.length_a   1.000
_cell.length_b   1.000
_cell.length_c   1.000
_cell.angle_alpha   90.00
_cell.angle_beta   90.00
_cell.angle_gamma   90.00
#
_symmetry.space_group_name_H-M   'P 1'
#
loop_
_entity.id
_entity.type
_entity.pdbx_description
1 polymer ?
#
loop_
_entity_poly.entity_id
_entity_poly.type
_entity_poly.pdbx_seq_one_letter_code
_entity_poly.pdbx_strand_id
1 'polypeptide(L)'
;MSQIKILRSLSNINGKNDLGNNYIFWFFFVLFILLGLFSPLILSRYQLLNLSNHITNIFLGLSLCLIWGYCGILSLGQSLFLGLGGYTYGIVGINLIETHENTHVALLMGIIVPIFTAFVLGYLMFFARLKGVYVAILMLVVSLLFETFLNQTAGPGWFVGEAHLGGNNGLGRFSGVIREPP
;
A
#
# COMPACT_ATOMS: atom_id res chain seq x y z
N MET A 1 27.42 -16.08 24.18
CA MET A 1 26.67 -15.11 25.02
C MET A 1 25.78 -14.15 24.23
N SER A 2 26.00 -13.90 22.92
CA SER A 2 25.16 -12.98 22.11
C SER A 2 23.84 -13.60 21.60
N GLN A 3 23.86 -14.88 21.17
CA GLN A 3 22.68 -15.64 20.70
C GLN A 3 21.51 -15.62 21.72
N ILE A 4 21.83 -15.76 23.01
CA ILE A 4 20.84 -15.78 24.10
C ILE A 4 20.15 -14.41 24.29
N LYS A 5 20.85 -13.30 24.05
CA LYS A 5 20.25 -11.95 24.11
C LYS A 5 19.32 -11.69 22.92
N ILE A 6 19.69 -12.15 21.72
CA ILE A 6 18.87 -11.99 20.50
C ILE A 6 17.56 -12.77 20.62
N LEU A 7 17.63 -14.04 21.04
CA LEU A 7 16.43 -14.87 21.24
C LEU A 7 15.49 -14.31 22.31
N ARG A 8 16.05 -13.70 23.37
CA ARG A 8 15.27 -13.04 24.43
C ARG A 8 14.66 -11.70 24.01
N SER A 9 15.27 -11.02 23.04
CA SER A 9 14.71 -9.80 22.45
C SER A 9 13.55 -10.12 21.50
N LEU A 10 13.66 -11.22 20.74
CA LEU A 10 12.60 -11.70 19.84
C LEU A 10 11.40 -12.27 20.61
N SER A 11 11.61 -12.82 21.81
CA SER A 11 10.51 -13.29 22.67
C SER A 11 9.60 -12.18 23.19
N ASN A 12 10.02 -10.91 23.14
CA ASN A 12 9.17 -9.76 23.50
C ASN A 12 8.23 -9.35 22.35
N ILE A 13 8.53 -9.76 21.12
CA ILE A 13 7.73 -9.46 19.92
C ILE A 13 6.77 -10.63 19.64
N ASN A 14 7.23 -11.86 19.89
CA ASN A 14 6.44 -13.07 19.66
C ASN A 14 5.49 -13.33 20.84
N GLY A 15 4.19 -13.18 20.62
CA GLY A 15 3.16 -13.53 21.60
C GLY A 15 3.12 -15.04 21.90
N LYS A 16 2.44 -15.43 22.99
CA LYS A 16 2.32 -16.84 23.42
C LYS A 16 1.72 -17.79 22.35
N ASN A 17 1.01 -17.24 21.35
CA ASN A 17 0.38 -17.97 20.25
C ASN A 17 0.94 -17.57 18.86
N ASP A 18 2.18 -17.09 18.80
CA ASP A 18 2.79 -16.71 17.53
C ASP A 18 3.11 -17.93 16.65
N LEU A 19 2.45 -18.03 15.50
CA LEU A 19 2.68 -19.04 14.48
C LEU A 19 4.09 -18.92 13.87
N GLY A 20 4.71 -17.73 13.92
CA GLY A 20 6.03 -17.42 13.37
C GLY A 20 7.20 -18.13 14.04
N ASN A 21 6.99 -18.79 15.19
CA ASN A 21 8.03 -19.60 15.84
C ASN A 21 8.01 -21.07 15.40
N ASN A 22 7.06 -21.48 14.55
CA ASN A 22 6.93 -22.85 14.08
C ASN A 22 7.61 -23.05 12.71
N TYR A 23 8.37 -24.14 12.56
CA TYR A 23 8.96 -24.53 11.28
C TYR A 23 7.89 -24.75 10.18
N ILE A 24 6.67 -25.15 10.57
CA ILE A 24 5.54 -25.30 9.65
C ILE A 24 5.18 -23.97 8.99
N PHE A 25 5.14 -22.88 9.76
CA PHE A 25 4.87 -21.55 9.22
C PHE A 25 5.94 -21.13 8.22
N TRP A 26 7.22 -21.27 8.60
CA TRP A 26 8.33 -20.91 7.72
C TRP A 26 8.37 -21.77 6.46
N PHE A 27 8.01 -23.05 6.54
CA PHE A 27 7.88 -23.91 5.37
C PHE A 27 6.82 -23.38 4.39
N PHE A 28 5.61 -23.09 4.85
CA PHE A 28 4.56 -22.54 3.98
C PHE A 28 4.91 -21.15 3.46
N PHE A 29 5.57 -20.31 4.27
CA PHE A 29 6.01 -18.98 3.86
C PHE A 29 7.05 -19.04 2.73
N VAL A 30 8.07 -19.89 2.88
CA VAL A 30 9.09 -20.11 1.84
C VAL A 30 8.45 -20.71 0.59
N LEU A 31 7.55 -21.68 0.75
CA LEU A 31 6.81 -22.26 -0.37
C LEU A 31 6.02 -21.19 -1.14
N PHE A 32 5.32 -20.29 -0.43
CA PHE A 32 4.60 -19.17 -1.06
C PHE A 32 5.53 -18.25 -1.85
N ILE A 33 6.70 -17.90 -1.30
CA ILE A 33 7.70 -17.08 -2.01
C ILE A 33 8.22 -17.80 -3.26
N LEU A 34 8.54 -19.08 -3.15
CA LEU A 34 9.03 -19.86 -4.29
C LEU A 34 7.96 -19.93 -5.39
N LEU A 35 6.71 -20.22 -5.05
CA LEU A 35 5.60 -20.21 -6.01
C LEU A 35 5.45 -18.85 -6.71
N GLY A 36 5.58 -17.75 -5.95
CA GLY A 36 5.58 -16.40 -6.52
C GLY A 36 6.74 -16.17 -7.49
N LEU A 37 7.96 -16.61 -7.14
CA LEU A 37 9.16 -16.43 -7.97
C LEU A 37 9.15 -17.26 -9.25
N PHE A 38 8.58 -18.47 -9.23
CA PHE A 38 8.46 -19.34 -10.40
C PHE A 38 7.19 -19.09 -11.23
N SER A 39 6.23 -18.33 -10.70
CA SER A 39 4.99 -17.97 -11.40
C SER A 39 5.15 -17.36 -12.80
N PRO A 40 6.13 -16.47 -13.10
CA PRO A 40 6.26 -15.88 -14.44
C PRO A 40 6.71 -16.88 -15.52
N LEU A 41 7.24 -18.04 -15.14
CA LEU A 41 7.66 -19.07 -16.09
C LEU A 41 6.49 -19.96 -16.55
N ILE A 42 5.39 -19.98 -15.79
CA ILE A 42 4.27 -20.91 -15.99
C ILE A 42 3.01 -20.15 -16.43
N LEU A 43 2.79 -18.94 -15.89
CA LEU A 43 1.55 -18.20 -16.08
C LEU A 43 1.60 -17.25 -17.28
N SER A 44 0.45 -17.06 -17.93
CA SER A 44 0.28 -16.04 -18.97
C SER A 44 0.37 -14.61 -18.38
N ARG A 45 0.66 -13.61 -19.22
CA ARG A 45 0.77 -12.20 -18.79
C ARG A 45 -0.48 -11.70 -18.06
N TYR A 46 -1.67 -12.07 -18.52
CA TYR A 46 -2.93 -11.68 -17.89
C TYR A 46 -3.08 -12.28 -16.49
N GLN A 47 -2.79 -13.58 -16.33
CA GLN A 47 -2.81 -14.24 -15.02
C GLN A 47 -1.78 -13.66 -14.06
N LEU A 48 -0.59 -13.31 -14.56
CA LEU A 48 0.46 -12.69 -13.74
C LEU A 48 0.07 -11.30 -13.24
N LEU A 49 -0.61 -10.50 -14.07
CA LEU A 49 -1.14 -9.19 -13.66
C LEU A 49 -2.22 -9.33 -12.58
N ASN A 50 -3.16 -10.27 -12.75
CA ASN A 50 -4.16 -10.55 -11.73
C ASN A 50 -3.53 -11.08 -10.44
N LEU A 51 -2.55 -11.99 -10.53
CA LEU A 51 -1.81 -12.48 -9.37
C LEU A 51 -1.13 -11.34 -8.61
N SER A 52 -0.49 -10.41 -9.33
CA SER A 52 0.14 -9.22 -8.75
C SER A 52 -0.87 -8.33 -8.02
N ASN A 53 -2.06 -8.14 -8.59
CA ASN A 53 -3.16 -7.41 -7.97
C ASN A 53 -3.65 -8.11 -6.68
N HIS A 54 -3.79 -9.45 -6.71
CA HIS A 54 -4.17 -10.22 -5.53
C HIS A 54 -3.11 -10.15 -4.42
N ILE A 55 -1.82 -10.28 -4.76
CA ILE A 55 -0.73 -10.15 -3.78
C ILE A 55 -0.72 -8.77 -3.13
N THR A 56 -0.92 -7.71 -3.92
CA THR A 56 -1.02 -6.34 -3.39
C THR A 56 -2.21 -6.20 -2.42
N ASN A 57 -3.35 -6.80 -2.75
CA ASN A 57 -4.53 -6.83 -1.88
C ASN A 57 -4.31 -7.69 -0.62
N ILE A 58 -3.45 -8.71 -0.65
CA ILE A 58 -3.03 -9.45 0.54
C ILE A 58 -2.29 -8.53 1.51
N PHE A 59 -1.33 -7.71 1.03
CA PHE A 59 -0.62 -6.75 1.89
C PHE A 59 -1.56 -5.72 2.52
N LEU A 60 -2.57 -5.27 1.77
CA LEU A 60 -3.63 -4.40 2.29
C LEU A 60 -4.38 -5.06 3.47
N GLY A 61 -4.81 -6.32 3.30
CA GLY A 61 -5.48 -7.10 4.34
C GLY A 61 -4.57 -7.38 5.54
N LEU A 62 -3.30 -7.73 5.31
CA LEU A 62 -2.31 -7.95 6.36
C LEU A 62 -2.07 -6.67 7.18
N SER A 63 -2.03 -5.50 6.54
CA SER A 63 -1.92 -4.22 7.24
C SER A 63 -3.09 -3.99 8.20
N LEU A 64 -4.32 -4.32 7.80
CA LEU A 64 -5.49 -4.24 8.66
C LEU A 64 -5.38 -5.20 9.86
N CYS A 65 -5.00 -6.47 9.59
CA CYS A 65 -4.82 -7.48 10.63
C CYS A 65 -3.75 -7.09 11.65
N LEU A 66 -2.67 -6.44 11.22
CA LEU A 66 -1.61 -5.97 12.12
C LEU A 66 -2.11 -4.88 13.07
N ILE A 67 -2.76 -3.84 12.54
CA ILE A 67 -3.24 -2.72 13.36
C ILE A 67 -4.36 -3.20 14.31
N TRP A 68 -5.33 -3.95 13.79
CA TRP A 68 -6.45 -4.40 14.61
C TRP A 68 -6.04 -5.49 15.60
N GLY A 69 -5.22 -6.45 15.16
CA GLY A 69 -4.77 -7.58 15.98
C GLY A 69 -3.78 -7.17 17.07
N TYR A 70 -2.71 -6.44 16.73
CA TYR A 70 -1.67 -6.08 17.70
C TYR A 70 -1.95 -4.78 18.46
N CYS A 71 -2.56 -3.77 17.83
CA CYS A 71 -2.85 -2.51 18.51
C CYS A 71 -4.25 -2.48 19.15
N GLY A 72 -5.14 -3.41 18.79
CA GLY A 72 -6.52 -3.45 19.31
C GLY A 72 -7.42 -2.33 18.76
N ILE A 73 -6.99 -1.64 17.70
CA ILE A 73 -7.74 -0.53 17.10
C ILE A 73 -8.18 -0.94 15.70
N LEU A 74 -9.48 -0.94 15.45
CA LEU A 74 -10.01 -1.12 14.10
C LEU A 74 -9.73 0.16 13.27
N SER A 75 -9.01 0.04 12.17
CA SER A 75 -8.78 1.11 11.20
C SER A 75 -9.33 0.69 9.85
N LEU A 76 -10.18 1.49 9.20
CA LEU A 76 -10.70 1.21 7.86
C LEU A 76 -10.05 2.10 6.79
N GLY A 77 -8.84 2.58 7.08
CA GLY A 77 -8.11 3.56 6.27
C GLY A 77 -7.15 2.99 5.23
N GLN A 78 -7.04 1.66 5.11
CA GLN A 78 -5.86 1.07 4.48
C GLN A 78 -5.83 1.32 2.96
N SER A 79 -7.01 1.40 2.33
CA SER A 79 -7.16 1.72 0.92
C SER A 79 -6.68 3.13 0.58
N LEU A 80 -6.86 4.11 1.49
CA LEU A 80 -6.33 5.47 1.35
C LEU A 80 -4.81 5.45 1.15
N PHE A 81 -4.10 4.76 2.04
CA PHE A 81 -2.63 4.75 2.01
C PHE A 81 -2.07 3.99 0.81
N LEU A 82 -2.71 2.87 0.44
CA LEU A 82 -2.35 2.13 -0.77
C LEU A 82 -2.59 2.98 -2.02
N GLY A 83 -3.74 3.65 -2.10
CA GLY A 83 -4.08 4.56 -3.19
C GLY A 83 -3.08 5.71 -3.28
N LEU A 84 -2.85 6.44 -2.19
CA LEU A 84 -1.90 7.56 -2.16
C LEU A 84 -0.49 7.14 -2.59
N GLY A 85 0.02 6.01 -2.10
CA GLY A 85 1.33 5.50 -2.49
C GLY A 85 1.40 5.14 -3.97
N GLY A 86 0.41 4.40 -4.47
CA GLY A 86 0.33 3.98 -5.87
C GLY A 86 0.19 5.16 -6.85
N TYR A 87 -0.71 6.10 -6.56
CA TYR A 87 -0.88 7.30 -7.37
C TYR A 87 0.36 8.18 -7.36
N THR A 88 0.97 8.39 -6.18
CA THR A 88 2.20 9.18 -6.09
C THR A 88 3.32 8.55 -6.91
N TYR A 89 3.53 7.25 -6.76
CA TYR A 89 4.55 6.52 -7.54
C TYR A 89 4.29 6.66 -9.04
N GLY A 90 3.05 6.46 -9.50
CA GLY A 90 2.71 6.53 -10.91
C GLY A 90 2.84 7.94 -11.49
N ILE A 91 2.34 8.96 -10.80
CA ILE A 91 2.44 10.37 -11.23
C ILE A 91 3.90 10.81 -11.32
N VAL A 92 4.69 10.55 -10.27
CA VAL A 92 6.11 10.89 -10.23
C VAL A 92 6.86 10.08 -11.28
N GLY A 93 6.50 8.81 -11.44
CA GLY A 93 7.07 7.91 -12.44
C GLY A 93 6.91 8.45 -13.87
N ILE A 94 5.69 8.78 -14.27
CA ILE A 94 5.39 9.32 -15.62
C ILE A 94 6.16 10.63 -15.87
N ASN A 95 6.24 11.51 -14.87
CA ASN A 95 6.89 12.81 -15.06
C ASN A 95 8.43 12.76 -15.04
N LEU A 96 9.04 11.87 -14.24
CA LEU A 96 10.48 11.91 -13.95
C LEU A 96 11.27 10.72 -14.50
N ILE A 97 10.66 9.55 -14.72
CA ILE A 97 11.39 8.39 -15.25
C ILE A 97 11.74 8.63 -16.71
N GLU A 98 10.83 9.19 -17.51
CA GLU A 98 11.06 9.44 -18.94
C GLU A 98 12.08 10.56 -19.19
N THR A 99 12.30 11.47 -18.24
CA THR A 99 13.22 12.61 -18.40
C THR A 99 14.59 12.39 -17.77
N HIS A 100 14.71 11.64 -16.68
CA HIS A 100 15.94 11.54 -15.88
C HIS A 100 16.34 10.10 -15.46
N GLU A 101 15.64 9.05 -15.93
CA GLU A 101 15.85 7.64 -15.53
C GLU A 101 15.80 7.37 -14.01
N ASN A 102 15.25 8.32 -13.23
CA ASN A 102 15.33 8.33 -11.78
C ASN A 102 14.14 7.59 -11.12
N THR A 103 14.08 6.27 -11.31
CA THR A 103 13.08 5.40 -10.64
C THR A 103 13.14 5.51 -9.11
N HIS A 104 14.32 5.78 -8.57
CA HIS A 104 14.54 5.93 -7.13
C HIS A 104 13.69 7.04 -6.51
N VAL A 105 13.49 8.16 -7.21
CA VAL A 105 12.70 9.29 -6.71
C VAL A 105 11.22 8.94 -6.67
N ALA A 106 10.69 8.24 -7.69
CA ALA A 106 9.31 7.76 -7.69
C ALA A 106 9.04 6.82 -6.51
N LEU A 107 9.98 5.92 -6.22
CA LEU A 107 9.89 4.99 -5.09
C LEU A 107 9.92 5.73 -3.74
N LEU A 108 10.84 6.68 -3.57
CA LEU A 108 10.93 7.46 -2.33
C LEU A 108 9.68 8.30 -2.10
N MET A 109 9.16 8.97 -3.14
CA MET A 109 7.94 9.78 -3.03
C MET A 109 6.72 8.92 -2.73
N GLY A 110 6.60 7.74 -3.35
CA GLY A 110 5.55 6.77 -3.07
C GLY A 110 5.53 6.28 -1.61
N ILE A 111 6.65 6.41 -0.88
CA ILE A 111 6.75 6.10 0.55
C ILE A 111 6.52 7.35 1.42
N ILE A 112 7.18 8.47 1.08
CA ILE A 112 7.15 9.70 1.88
C ILE A 112 5.74 10.28 1.96
N VAL A 113 5.00 10.30 0.85
CA VAL A 113 3.64 10.88 0.81
C VAL A 113 2.67 10.16 1.75
N PRO A 114 2.48 8.83 1.69
CA PRO A 114 1.58 8.15 2.62
C PRO A 114 2.08 8.22 4.07
N ILE A 115 3.40 8.25 4.33
CA ILE A 115 3.94 8.46 5.69
C ILE A 115 3.55 9.85 6.21
N PHE A 116 3.74 10.88 5.41
CA PHE A 116 3.37 12.25 5.78
C PHE A 116 1.87 12.36 6.05
N THR A 117 1.04 11.79 5.18
CA THR A 117 -0.42 11.74 5.39
C THR A 117 -0.78 10.98 6.67
N ALA A 118 -0.13 9.84 6.95
CA ALA A 118 -0.34 9.08 8.17
C ALA A 118 0.06 9.87 9.41
N PHE A 119 1.15 10.62 9.35
CA PHE A 119 1.60 11.51 10.42
C PHE A 119 0.57 12.62 10.71
N VAL A 120 0.08 13.29 9.67
CA VAL A 120 -0.93 14.34 9.80
C VAL A 120 -2.24 13.78 10.38
N LEU A 121 -2.74 12.68 9.83
CA LEU A 121 -3.95 12.02 10.33
C LEU A 121 -3.78 11.55 11.77
N GLY A 122 -2.66 10.91 12.08
CA GLY A 122 -2.33 10.47 13.44
C GLY A 122 -2.28 11.63 14.43
N TYR A 123 -1.63 12.73 14.06
CA TYR A 123 -1.59 13.96 14.87
C TYR A 123 -3.00 14.49 15.16
N LEU A 124 -3.85 14.59 14.14
CA LEU A 124 -5.24 15.04 14.29
C LEU A 124 -6.05 14.12 15.21
N MET A 125 -5.83 12.81 15.13
CA MET A 125 -6.50 11.83 16.00
C MET A 125 -6.09 11.97 17.46
N PHE A 126 -4.81 12.22 17.74
CA PHE A 126 -4.33 12.50 19.10
C PHE A 126 -4.86 13.84 19.63
N PHE A 127 -4.86 14.88 18.79
CA PHE A 127 -5.42 16.18 19.14
C PHE A 127 -6.91 16.09 19.49
N ALA A 128 -7.69 15.38 18.67
CA ALA A 128 -9.12 15.14 18.90
C ALA A 128 -9.42 14.08 19.97
N ARG A 129 -8.39 13.44 20.55
CA ARG A 129 -8.49 12.38 21.58
C ARG A 129 -9.46 11.25 21.19
N LEU A 130 -9.43 10.83 19.93
CA LEU A 130 -10.32 9.80 19.42
C LEU A 130 -9.98 8.42 20.02
N LYS A 131 -11.02 7.66 20.38
CA LYS A 131 -10.86 6.34 21.00
C LYS A 131 -11.81 5.32 20.39
N GLY A 132 -11.37 4.05 20.34
CA GLY A 132 -12.22 2.93 19.91
C GLY A 132 -12.82 3.12 18.51
N VAL A 133 -14.13 2.96 18.40
CA VAL A 133 -14.86 2.94 17.11
C VAL A 133 -14.77 4.26 16.35
N TYR A 134 -14.61 5.40 17.03
CA TYR A 134 -14.49 6.70 16.37
C TYR A 134 -13.27 6.79 15.45
N VAL A 135 -12.19 6.07 15.77
CA VAL A 135 -11.01 5.95 14.90
C VAL A 135 -11.36 5.21 13.61
N ALA A 136 -12.11 4.10 13.71
CA ALA A 136 -12.52 3.33 12.55
C ALA A 136 -13.40 4.15 11.61
N ILE A 137 -14.38 4.88 12.17
CA ILE A 137 -15.29 5.75 11.42
C ILE A 137 -14.52 6.87 10.73
N LEU A 138 -13.63 7.56 11.45
CA LEU A 138 -12.83 8.63 10.86
C LEU A 138 -12.01 8.09 9.68
N MET A 139 -11.27 6.98 9.87
CA MET A 139 -10.44 6.43 8.82
C MET A 139 -11.26 5.94 7.61
N LEU A 140 -12.46 5.40 7.84
CA LEU A 140 -13.39 5.07 6.77
C LEU A 140 -13.82 6.32 6.00
N VAL A 141 -14.24 7.38 6.71
CA VAL A 141 -14.66 8.64 6.10
C VAL A 141 -13.52 9.27 5.29
N VAL A 142 -12.30 9.27 5.80
CA VAL A 142 -11.15 9.82 5.06
C VAL A 142 -10.87 9.01 3.79
N SER A 143 -10.96 7.68 3.84
CA SER A 143 -10.86 6.83 2.64
C SER A 143 -11.95 7.17 1.61
N LEU A 144 -13.20 7.33 2.05
CA LEU A 144 -14.33 7.68 1.17
C LEU A 144 -14.21 9.10 0.59
N LEU A 145 -13.69 10.05 1.36
CA LEU A 145 -13.41 11.40 0.86
C LEU A 145 -12.34 11.37 -0.21
N PHE A 146 -11.29 10.58 -0.02
CA PHE A 146 -10.26 10.40 -1.03
C PHE A 146 -10.79 9.71 -2.29
N GLU A 147 -11.63 8.69 -2.14
CA GLU A 147 -12.33 8.07 -3.27
C GLU A 147 -13.23 9.07 -4.01
N THR A 148 -13.98 9.90 -3.27
CA THR A 148 -14.82 10.95 -3.85
C THR A 148 -13.99 11.97 -4.62
N PHE A 149 -12.83 12.37 -4.08
CA PHE A 149 -11.88 13.23 -4.77
C PHE A 149 -11.36 12.59 -6.05
N LEU A 150 -10.91 11.32 -6.00
CA LEU A 150 -10.43 10.62 -7.18
C LEU A 150 -11.53 10.49 -8.25
N ASN A 151 -12.77 10.19 -7.86
CA ASN A 151 -13.90 10.16 -8.79
C ASN A 151 -14.10 11.48 -9.55
N GLN A 152 -13.86 12.64 -8.91
CA GLN A 152 -13.94 13.94 -9.56
C GLN A 152 -12.80 14.17 -10.56
N THR A 153 -11.66 13.50 -10.37
CA THR A 153 -10.49 13.56 -11.25
C THR A 153 -10.54 12.60 -12.45
N ALA A 154 -11.66 11.91 -12.67
CA ALA A 154 -11.82 10.99 -13.80
C ALA A 154 -12.01 11.70 -15.16
N GLY A 155 -12.28 13.01 -15.15
CA GLY A 155 -12.46 13.79 -16.39
C GLY A 155 -11.14 14.01 -17.15
N PRO A 156 -11.20 14.21 -18.48
CA PRO A 156 -10.03 14.29 -19.35
C PRO A 156 -9.11 15.50 -19.11
N GLY A 157 -9.51 16.47 -18.26
CA GLY A 157 -8.73 17.68 -17.96
C GLY A 157 -7.82 17.60 -16.74
N TRP A 158 -7.81 16.48 -16.01
CA TRP A 158 -7.07 16.36 -14.75
C TRP A 158 -5.68 15.76 -14.97
N PHE A 159 -4.67 16.63 -14.96
CA PHE A 159 -3.27 16.27 -15.15
C PHE A 159 -2.39 16.82 -14.03
N VAL A 160 -1.33 16.08 -13.72
CA VAL A 160 -0.21 16.55 -12.91
C VAL A 160 1.05 16.40 -13.76
N GLY A 161 1.51 17.51 -14.35
CA GLY A 161 2.51 17.48 -15.42
C GLY A 161 1.95 16.75 -16.65
N GLU A 162 2.65 15.72 -17.13
CA GLU A 162 2.18 14.85 -18.22
C GLU A 162 1.30 13.69 -17.72
N ALA A 163 1.17 13.49 -16.40
CA ALA A 163 0.43 12.37 -15.84
C ALA A 163 -1.08 12.65 -15.77
N HIS A 164 -1.89 11.94 -16.54
CA HIS A 164 -3.35 11.97 -16.45
C HIS A 164 -3.87 11.10 -15.30
N LEU A 165 -4.67 11.69 -14.40
CA LEU A 165 -5.08 11.05 -13.14
C LEU A 165 -6.05 9.86 -13.31
N GLY A 166 -6.96 9.88 -14.29
CA GLY A 166 -7.86 8.75 -14.59
C GLY A 166 -8.94 8.44 -13.52
N GLY A 167 -8.92 9.14 -12.39
CA GLY A 167 -9.84 8.95 -11.26
C GLY A 167 -9.91 7.50 -10.79
N ASN A 168 -11.07 6.98 -10.41
CA ASN A 168 -11.16 5.61 -9.87
C ASN A 168 -10.75 4.48 -10.85
N ASN A 169 -10.54 4.78 -12.14
CA ASN A 169 -10.03 3.83 -13.12
C ASN A 169 -8.51 3.58 -12.98
N GLY A 170 -7.80 4.41 -12.21
CA GLY A 170 -6.35 4.33 -12.06
C GLY A 170 -5.58 5.01 -13.17
N LEU A 171 -4.26 5.05 -13.00
CA LEU A 171 -3.31 5.48 -14.03
C LEU A 171 -3.16 4.34 -15.05
N GLY A 172 -3.58 4.60 -16.29
CA GLY A 172 -3.61 3.62 -17.37
C GLY A 172 -2.44 3.75 -18.34
N ARG A 173 -2.48 2.98 -19.42
CA ARG A 173 -1.50 3.08 -20.54
C ARG A 173 -1.51 4.44 -21.23
N PHE A 174 -2.67 5.12 -21.18
CA PHE A 174 -2.87 6.45 -21.78
C PHE A 174 -2.63 7.58 -20.78
N SER A 175 -2.10 7.28 -19.59
CA SER A 175 -1.85 8.32 -18.58
C SER A 175 -0.56 9.11 -18.81
N GLY A 176 0.25 8.78 -19.81
CA GLY A 176 1.50 9.47 -20.15
C GLY A 176 1.49 10.16 -21.52
N VAL A 177 2.66 10.34 -22.13
CA VAL A 177 2.93 11.24 -23.29
C VAL A 177 2.12 10.96 -24.57
N ILE A 178 1.38 9.84 -24.65
CA ILE A 178 0.45 9.59 -25.77
C ILE A 178 -0.83 10.42 -25.56
N ARG A 179 -0.79 11.67 -26.03
CA ARG A 179 -1.91 12.61 -26.04
C ARG A 179 -2.91 12.27 -27.14
N GLU A 180 -3.60 11.15 -27.03
CA GLU A 180 -4.85 10.95 -27.78
C GLU A 180 -6.01 11.05 -26.80
N PRO A 181 -7.02 11.88 -27.08
CA PRO A 181 -8.23 11.89 -26.27
C PRO A 181 -8.88 10.49 -26.32
N PRO A 182 -9.53 10.03 -25.24
CA PRO A 182 -10.29 8.80 -25.25
C PRO A 182 -11.46 8.84 -26.25
#